data_AF-A0AAJ2C1P2-F1
#
_entry.id   AF-A0AAJ2C1P2-F1
#
_cell.length_a   1.000
_cell.length_b   1.000
_cell.length_c   1.000
_cell.angle_alpha   90.00
_cell.angle_beta   90.00
_cell.angle_gamma   90.00
#
_symmetry.space_group_name_H-M   'P 1'
#
loop_
_entity.id
_entity.type
_entity.pdbx_description
1 polymer ?
#
loop_
_entity_poly.entity_id
_entity_poly.type
_entity_poly.pdbx_seq_one_letter_code
_entity_poly.pdbx_strand_id
1 'polypeptide(L)'
;MPVPDITYFGEKPEGGGIQYGEVRQIIDEQRKLLILKGRIDTLLIGQIDQLCLTNDDGNLKVYSPFPLTVLTLLSIETLGHIINDIDKIKEANDYEQSKAIVTPVYQLMDTKLSYKPSKDFYKSFEKLHGKDDKKSIKKYSDVIHKYQRNTFNHGYQSRGVFLTETINQAITIDNESGCLYINPYSFWELYKTTQDYVFEQILNSKRKEWRQNALKYFQRLIS
;
A
#
# COMPACT_ATOMS: atom_id res chain seq x y z
N MET A 1 -18.55 -3.55 18.75
CA MET A 1 -18.12 -3.92 20.11
C MET A 1 -16.65 -3.55 20.19
N PRO A 2 -16.21 -2.79 21.21
CA PRO A 2 -14.81 -2.40 21.33
C PRO A 2 -13.94 -3.65 21.48
N VAL A 3 -12.73 -3.62 20.90
CA VAL A 3 -11.76 -4.71 21.06
C VAL A 3 -11.46 -4.88 22.56
N PRO A 4 -11.47 -6.11 23.14
CA PRO A 4 -11.23 -6.32 24.57
C PRO A 4 -9.87 -5.78 25.01
N ASP A 5 -9.80 -5.19 26.21
CA ASP A 5 -8.60 -4.52 26.72
C ASP A 5 -7.36 -5.42 26.77
N ILE A 6 -7.56 -6.70 27.09
CA ILE A 6 -6.47 -7.70 27.21
C ILE A 6 -5.86 -8.12 25.87
N THR A 7 -6.47 -7.72 24.75
CA THR A 7 -6.02 -8.13 23.41
C THR A 7 -4.71 -7.45 23.08
N TYR A 8 -3.80 -8.16 22.42
CA TYR A 8 -2.56 -7.60 21.90
C TYR A 8 -2.84 -6.53 20.83
N PHE A 9 -2.34 -5.32 21.04
CA PHE A 9 -2.41 -4.24 20.04
C PHE A 9 -1.15 -4.22 19.17
N GLY A 10 0.02 -4.43 19.73
CA GLY A 10 1.27 -4.25 19.00
C GLY A 10 2.45 -4.21 19.96
N GLU A 11 3.53 -3.57 19.52
CA GLU A 11 4.76 -3.46 20.30
C GLU A 11 4.98 -2.04 20.83
N LYS A 12 5.60 -1.95 22.00
CA LYS A 12 6.06 -0.68 22.58
C LYS A 12 7.35 -0.23 21.88
N PRO A 13 7.61 1.08 21.74
CA PRO A 13 8.87 1.62 21.23
C PRO A 13 10.14 1.12 21.96
N GLU A 14 10.03 0.83 23.26
CA GLU A 14 11.10 0.24 24.08
C GLU A 14 11.18 -1.30 23.99
N GLY A 15 10.33 -1.92 23.19
CA GLY A 15 10.20 -3.37 23.06
C GLY A 15 9.13 -3.98 23.96
N GLY A 16 8.63 -5.14 23.53
CA GLY A 16 7.62 -5.90 24.26
C GLY A 16 6.18 -5.47 23.97
N GLY A 17 5.24 -6.37 24.26
CA GLY A 17 3.84 -6.20 23.88
C GLY A 17 3.11 -5.08 24.59
N ILE A 18 2.15 -4.46 23.88
CA ILE A 18 1.16 -3.54 24.44
C ILE A 18 -0.25 -4.02 24.14
N GLN A 19 -1.13 -3.94 25.14
CA GLN A 19 -2.53 -4.32 25.02
C GLN A 19 -3.44 -3.12 24.72
N TYR A 20 -4.63 -3.38 24.18
CA TYR A 20 -5.61 -2.32 23.85
C TYR A 20 -5.98 -1.44 25.05
N GLY A 21 -6.12 -2.02 26.25
CA GLY A 21 -6.44 -1.27 27.46
C GLY A 21 -5.36 -0.25 27.82
N GLU A 22 -4.08 -0.63 27.69
CA GLU A 22 -2.95 0.28 27.90
C GLU A 22 -2.93 1.40 26.85
N VAL A 23 -3.13 1.04 25.57
CA VAL A 23 -3.08 2.00 24.46
C VAL A 23 -4.13 3.10 24.61
N ARG A 24 -5.35 2.75 25.07
CA ARG A 24 -6.46 3.70 25.29
C ARG A 24 -6.16 4.75 26.36
N GLN A 25 -5.26 4.46 27.29
CA GLN A 25 -4.88 5.38 28.36
C GLN A 25 -3.79 6.38 27.94
N ILE A 26 -3.16 6.17 26.78
CA ILE A 26 -2.09 7.06 26.31
C ILE A 26 -2.68 8.38 25.86
N ILE A 27 -2.15 9.48 26.41
CA ILE A 27 -2.57 10.84 26.04
C ILE A 27 -1.59 11.45 25.04
N ASP A 28 -0.28 11.24 25.25
CA ASP A 28 0.78 11.82 24.42
C ASP A 28 0.68 11.39 22.95
N GLU A 29 0.50 12.36 22.05
CA GLU A 29 0.33 12.12 20.62
C GLU A 29 1.58 11.50 19.99
N GLN A 30 2.77 11.92 20.42
CA GLN A 30 4.01 11.39 19.85
C GLN A 30 4.14 9.90 20.17
N ARG A 31 3.84 9.51 21.40
CA ARG A 31 3.82 8.13 21.85
C ARG A 31 2.78 7.30 21.09
N LYS A 32 1.59 7.83 20.84
CA LYS A 32 0.57 7.16 20.01
C LYS A 32 1.10 6.84 18.61
N LEU A 33 1.78 7.81 17.98
CA LEU A 33 2.34 7.64 16.63
C LEU A 33 3.50 6.65 16.59
N LEU A 34 4.36 6.64 17.62
CA LEU A 34 5.43 5.65 17.74
C LEU A 34 4.87 4.23 17.92
N ILE A 35 3.81 4.07 18.72
CA ILE A 35 3.11 2.79 18.88
C ILE A 35 2.38 2.38 17.59
N LEU A 36 1.80 3.34 16.86
CA LEU A 36 1.21 3.07 15.54
C LEU A 36 2.27 2.53 14.58
N LYS A 37 3.45 3.17 14.51
CA LYS A 37 4.57 2.69 13.68
C LYS A 37 4.98 1.29 14.12
N GLY A 38 5.24 1.08 15.41
CA GLY A 38 5.64 -0.23 15.94
C GLY A 38 4.60 -1.33 15.64
N ARG A 39 3.31 -1.04 15.76
CA ARG A 39 2.25 -1.99 15.37
C ARG A 39 2.35 -2.36 13.89
N ILE A 40 2.51 -1.39 13.00
CA ILE A 40 2.61 -1.64 11.55
C ILE A 40 3.90 -2.40 11.24
N ASP A 41 5.03 -1.97 11.79
CA ASP A 41 6.33 -2.61 11.58
C ASP A 41 6.29 -4.08 12.03
N THR A 42 5.75 -4.38 13.22
CA THR A 42 5.74 -5.75 13.76
C THR A 42 4.65 -6.62 13.14
N LEU A 43 3.41 -6.13 13.03
CA LEU A 43 2.26 -6.96 12.62
C LEU A 43 2.05 -7.02 11.11
N LEU A 44 2.47 -6.00 10.37
CA LEU A 44 2.28 -5.95 8.92
C LEU A 44 3.61 -6.19 8.20
N ILE A 45 4.60 -5.33 8.43
CA ILE A 45 5.89 -5.39 7.71
C ILE A 45 6.64 -6.68 8.04
N GLY A 46 6.88 -6.94 9.32
CA GLY A 46 7.68 -8.09 9.76
C GLY A 46 7.07 -9.45 9.39
N GLN A 47 5.73 -9.54 9.31
CA GLN A 47 5.05 -10.75 8.86
C GLN A 47 5.18 -10.95 7.35
N ILE A 48 5.03 -9.89 6.56
CA ILE A 48 5.15 -9.95 5.09
C ILE A 48 6.61 -10.18 4.67
N ASP A 49 7.57 -9.60 5.39
CA ASP A 49 9.01 -9.78 5.13
C ASP A 49 9.45 -11.25 5.11
N GLN A 50 8.74 -12.13 5.83
CA GLN A 50 9.02 -13.57 5.80
C GLN A 50 8.87 -14.18 4.38
N LEU A 51 8.05 -13.57 3.53
CA LEU A 51 7.77 -14.02 2.16
C LEU A 51 8.83 -13.59 1.14
N CYS A 52 9.78 -12.75 1.53
CA CYS A 52 10.88 -12.31 0.67
C CYS A 52 12.27 -12.68 1.23
N LEU A 53 12.34 -13.48 2.30
CA LEU A 53 13.61 -13.92 2.86
C LEU A 53 14.37 -14.79 1.86
N THR A 54 15.68 -14.57 1.80
CA THR A 54 16.62 -15.43 1.08
C THR A 54 17.36 -16.37 2.03
N ASN A 55 17.78 -17.53 1.52
CA ASN A 55 18.71 -18.42 2.21
C ASN A 55 20.16 -17.92 2.02
N ASP A 56 21.12 -18.61 2.64
CA ASP A 56 22.54 -18.23 2.61
C ASP A 56 23.13 -18.25 1.19
N ASP A 57 22.52 -19.03 0.28
CA ASP A 57 22.89 -19.10 -1.14
C ASP A 57 22.27 -17.97 -2.00
N GLY A 58 21.50 -17.07 -1.38
CA GLY A 58 20.82 -15.96 -2.05
C GLY A 58 19.51 -16.32 -2.74
N ASN A 59 19.02 -17.56 -2.61
CA ASN A 59 17.75 -18.00 -3.16
C ASN A 59 16.59 -17.68 -2.22
N LEU A 60 15.41 -17.37 -2.77
CA LEU A 60 14.20 -17.15 -1.97
C LEU A 60 13.84 -18.41 -1.17
N LYS A 61 13.61 -18.24 0.13
CA LYS A 61 13.14 -19.31 1.02
C LYS A 61 11.74 -19.78 0.64
N VAL A 62 10.89 -18.84 0.20
CA VAL A 62 9.52 -19.11 -0.28
C VAL A 62 9.34 -18.37 -1.60
N TYR A 63 8.96 -19.11 -2.65
CA TYR A 63 8.57 -18.50 -3.92
C TYR A 63 7.12 -18.02 -3.85
N SER A 64 6.92 -16.72 -3.55
CA SER A 64 5.59 -16.15 -3.31
C SER A 64 5.32 -14.82 -4.03
N PRO A 65 5.54 -14.73 -5.37
CA PRO A 65 5.39 -13.46 -6.10
C PRO A 65 3.96 -12.90 -6.01
N PHE A 66 2.95 -13.73 -6.19
CA PHE A 66 1.55 -13.29 -6.14
C PHE A 66 1.08 -12.96 -4.71
N PRO A 67 1.23 -13.85 -3.69
CA PRO A 67 0.88 -13.50 -2.31
C PRO A 67 1.61 -12.27 -1.78
N LEU A 68 2.90 -12.10 -2.08
CA LEU A 68 3.67 -10.93 -1.68
C LEU A 68 3.07 -9.65 -2.28
N THR A 69 2.71 -9.69 -3.57
CA THR A 69 2.07 -8.54 -4.23
C THR A 69 0.72 -8.22 -3.59
N VAL A 70 -0.13 -9.22 -3.32
CA VAL A 70 -1.44 -9.02 -2.65
C VAL A 70 -1.24 -8.31 -1.30
N LEU A 71 -0.32 -8.82 -0.48
CA LEU A 71 -0.06 -8.27 0.86
C LEU A 71 0.59 -6.88 0.79
N THR A 72 1.43 -6.62 -0.20
CA THR A 72 1.98 -5.28 -0.46
C THR A 72 0.85 -4.28 -0.73
N LEU A 73 -0.17 -4.66 -1.48
CA LEU A 73 -1.28 -3.77 -1.82
C LEU A 73 -2.21 -3.51 -0.64
N LEU A 74 -2.47 -4.51 0.20
CA LEU A 74 -3.14 -4.31 1.49
C LEU A 74 -2.35 -3.35 2.39
N SER A 75 -1.03 -3.42 2.33
CA SER A 75 -0.15 -2.52 3.07
C SER A 75 -0.17 -1.09 2.53
N ILE A 76 -0.30 -0.94 1.21
CA ILE A 76 -0.51 0.34 0.53
C ILE A 76 -1.85 0.97 0.93
N GLU A 77 -2.93 0.18 0.99
CA GLU A 77 -4.23 0.66 1.44
C GLU A 77 -4.20 1.10 2.91
N THR A 78 -3.54 0.31 3.76
CA THR A 78 -3.31 0.66 5.17
C THR A 78 -2.56 1.99 5.30
N LEU A 79 -1.47 2.19 4.54
CA LEU A 79 -0.72 3.45 4.53
C LEU A 79 -1.57 4.62 4.00
N GLY A 80 -2.42 4.36 2.99
CA GLY A 80 -3.39 5.30 2.47
C GLY A 80 -4.37 5.77 3.55
N HIS A 81 -4.86 4.87 4.39
CA HIS A 81 -5.71 5.22 5.53
C HIS A 81 -4.99 6.04 6.61
N ILE A 82 -3.67 5.88 6.74
CA ILE A 82 -2.85 6.66 7.68
C ILE A 82 -2.65 8.09 7.19
N ILE A 83 -2.39 8.31 5.90
CA ILE A 83 -2.01 9.64 5.39
C ILE A 83 -3.19 10.47 4.89
N ASN A 84 -4.32 9.86 4.52
CA ASN A 84 -5.47 10.57 3.95
C ASN A 84 -6.56 10.88 5.00
N ASP A 85 -7.29 11.99 4.78
CA ASP A 85 -8.42 12.37 5.62
C ASP A 85 -9.68 11.61 5.16
N ILE A 86 -9.83 10.38 5.64
CA ILE A 86 -10.88 9.45 5.21
C ILE A 86 -12.29 10.02 5.41
N ASP A 87 -12.51 10.89 6.41
CA ASP A 87 -13.81 11.53 6.65
C ASP A 87 -14.21 12.52 5.54
N LYS A 88 -13.23 13.03 4.78
CA LYS A 88 -13.45 13.91 3.64
C LYS A 88 -13.59 13.17 2.32
N ILE A 89 -13.20 11.90 2.26
CA ILE A 89 -13.37 11.06 1.09
C ILE A 89 -14.84 10.61 1.04
N LYS A 90 -15.69 11.52 0.56
CA LYS A 90 -17.12 11.29 0.34
C LYS A 90 -17.35 10.83 -1.10
N GLU A 91 -16.91 9.62 -1.39
CA GLU A 91 -17.07 9.04 -2.73
C GLU A 91 -18.37 8.26 -2.86
N ALA A 92 -18.90 8.22 -4.08
CA ALA A 92 -20.21 7.66 -4.38
C ALA A 92 -20.30 6.14 -4.18
N ASN A 93 -19.15 5.44 -4.19
CA ASN A 93 -19.06 3.99 -4.00
C ASN A 93 -17.67 3.55 -3.50
N ASP A 94 -17.59 2.30 -3.03
CA ASP A 94 -16.38 1.65 -2.50
C ASP A 94 -15.20 1.62 -3.49
N TYR A 95 -15.48 1.65 -4.80
CA TYR A 95 -14.42 1.65 -5.82
C TYR A 95 -13.70 3.00 -5.87
N GLU A 96 -14.44 4.10 -5.99
CA GLU A 96 -13.85 5.43 -6.00
C GLU A 96 -13.23 5.81 -4.65
N GLN A 97 -13.83 5.35 -3.53
CA GLN A 97 -13.24 5.53 -2.21
C GLN A 97 -11.87 4.85 -2.09
N SER A 98 -11.77 3.55 -2.44
CA SER A 98 -10.50 2.82 -2.43
C SER A 98 -9.48 3.48 -3.36
N LYS A 99 -9.90 3.93 -4.55
CA LYS A 99 -9.04 4.64 -5.50
C LYS A 99 -8.45 5.92 -4.90
N ALA A 100 -9.28 6.73 -4.23
CA ALA A 100 -8.86 7.95 -3.57
C ALA A 100 -7.86 7.69 -2.42
N ILE A 101 -7.96 6.53 -1.76
CA ILE A 101 -7.08 6.11 -0.66
C ILE A 101 -5.71 5.64 -1.19
N VAL A 102 -5.69 4.76 -2.19
CA VAL A 102 -4.44 4.08 -2.60
C VAL A 102 -3.64 4.83 -3.65
N THR A 103 -4.29 5.58 -4.54
CA THR A 103 -3.58 6.23 -5.66
C THR A 103 -2.57 7.30 -5.22
N PRO A 104 -2.79 8.08 -4.14
CA PRO A 104 -1.75 8.95 -3.60
C PRO A 104 -0.51 8.18 -3.14
N VAL A 105 -0.69 6.99 -2.55
CA VAL A 105 0.43 6.16 -2.07
C VAL A 105 1.24 5.61 -3.25
N TYR A 106 0.58 5.10 -4.30
CA TYR A 106 1.26 4.70 -5.53
C TYR A 106 2.13 5.83 -6.10
N GLN A 107 1.62 7.06 -6.11
CA GLN A 107 2.33 8.23 -6.63
C GLN A 107 3.50 8.66 -5.74
N LEU A 108 3.46 8.36 -4.44
CA LEU A 108 4.57 8.54 -3.52
C LEU A 108 5.65 7.46 -3.72
N MET A 109 5.25 6.21 -3.99
CA MET A 109 6.17 5.11 -4.24
C MET A 109 6.98 5.30 -5.51
N ASP A 110 6.33 5.65 -6.62
CA ASP A 110 7.01 5.96 -7.88
C ASP A 110 6.28 7.12 -8.58
N THR A 111 7.02 8.21 -8.81
CA THR A 111 6.47 9.42 -9.44
C THR A 111 5.95 9.16 -10.85
N LYS A 112 6.44 8.14 -11.56
CA LYS A 112 5.90 7.72 -12.87
C LYS A 112 4.42 7.36 -12.79
N LEU A 113 3.96 6.84 -11.64
CA LEU A 113 2.56 6.47 -11.45
C LEU A 113 1.61 7.69 -11.38
N SER A 114 2.16 8.89 -11.17
CA SER A 114 1.40 10.14 -11.23
C SER A 114 1.17 10.64 -12.65
N TYR A 115 1.91 10.11 -13.62
CA TYR A 115 1.88 10.59 -15.00
C TYR A 115 0.68 10.04 -15.76
N LYS A 116 0.21 10.85 -16.71
CA LYS A 116 -0.77 10.44 -17.71
C LYS A 116 -0.13 9.42 -18.65
N PRO A 117 -0.82 8.32 -18.99
CA PRO A 117 -0.30 7.38 -19.97
C PRO A 117 -0.01 8.01 -21.33
N SER A 118 1.04 7.52 -21.98
CA SER A 118 1.42 7.97 -23.32
C SER A 118 0.34 7.64 -24.36
N LYS A 119 0.40 8.30 -25.52
CA LYS A 119 -0.51 8.00 -26.65
C LYS A 119 -0.36 6.55 -27.11
N ASP A 120 0.88 6.06 -27.16
CA ASP A 120 1.20 4.70 -27.60
C ASP A 120 0.66 3.68 -26.61
N PHE A 121 0.85 3.92 -25.30
CA PHE A 121 0.24 3.10 -24.26
C PHE A 121 -1.27 2.99 -24.45
N TYR A 122 -1.97 4.12 -24.60
CA TYR A 122 -3.43 4.11 -24.78
C TYR A 122 -3.85 3.36 -26.04
N LYS A 123 -3.10 3.49 -27.14
CA LYS A 123 -3.41 2.80 -28.40
C LYS A 123 -3.29 1.29 -28.24
N SER A 124 -2.22 0.81 -27.62
CA SER A 124 -1.99 -0.60 -27.36
C SER A 124 -2.97 -1.16 -26.32
N PHE A 125 -3.19 -0.42 -25.24
CA PHE A 125 -4.13 -0.76 -24.18
C PHE A 125 -5.57 -0.90 -24.72
N GLU A 126 -6.03 0.06 -25.53
CA GLU A 126 -7.36 0.05 -26.15
C GLU A 126 -7.53 -1.14 -27.11
N LYS A 127 -6.48 -1.52 -27.84
CA LYS A 127 -6.50 -2.70 -28.72
C LYS A 127 -6.73 -4.00 -27.95
N LEU A 128 -6.18 -4.11 -26.74
CA LEU A 128 -6.25 -5.32 -25.91
C LEU A 128 -7.50 -5.37 -25.01
N HIS A 129 -7.97 -4.22 -24.54
CA HIS A 129 -8.97 -4.15 -23.46
C HIS A 129 -10.24 -3.37 -23.83
N GLY A 130 -10.26 -2.69 -24.98
CA GLY A 130 -11.41 -1.94 -25.48
C GLY A 130 -11.45 -0.47 -25.07
N LYS A 131 -12.41 0.27 -25.66
CA LYS A 131 -12.53 1.74 -25.57
C LYS A 131 -13.02 2.26 -24.23
N ASP A 132 -13.94 1.56 -23.58
CA ASP A 132 -14.53 2.03 -22.32
C ASP A 132 -13.52 1.96 -21.17
N ASP A 133 -12.60 1.01 -21.27
CA ASP A 133 -11.54 0.82 -20.29
C ASP A 133 -10.54 1.99 -20.28
N LYS A 134 -10.20 2.53 -21.45
CA LYS A 134 -9.34 3.71 -21.61
C LYS A 134 -9.89 4.96 -20.91
N LYS A 135 -11.20 5.22 -20.96
CA LYS A 135 -11.80 6.43 -20.39
C LYS A 135 -11.63 6.54 -18.87
N SER A 136 -11.54 5.39 -18.20
CA SER A 136 -11.38 5.31 -16.74
C SER A 136 -9.94 5.51 -16.25
N ILE A 137 -8.96 5.49 -17.16
CA ILE A 137 -7.53 5.57 -16.84
C ILE A 137 -7.04 6.99 -17.14
N LYS A 138 -6.81 7.79 -16.09
CA LYS A 138 -6.25 9.15 -16.20
C LYS A 138 -4.74 9.17 -15.90
N LYS A 139 -4.28 8.28 -15.03
CA LYS A 139 -2.88 8.12 -14.61
C LYS A 139 -2.47 6.65 -14.63
N TYR A 140 -1.17 6.35 -14.66
CA TYR A 140 -0.68 4.97 -14.53
C TYR A 140 -1.11 4.30 -13.21
N SER A 141 -1.23 5.05 -12.11
CA SER A 141 -1.80 4.54 -10.84
C SER A 141 -3.22 3.99 -10.99
N ASP A 142 -4.00 4.52 -11.94
CA ASP A 142 -5.37 4.05 -12.19
C ASP A 142 -5.39 2.66 -12.84
N VAL A 143 -4.36 2.33 -13.63
CA VAL A 143 -4.21 1.00 -14.24
C VAL A 143 -3.96 -0.03 -13.14
N ILE A 144 -3.05 0.27 -12.22
CA ILE A 144 -2.76 -0.59 -11.05
C ILE A 144 -4.02 -0.82 -10.23
N HIS A 145 -4.68 0.26 -9.78
CA HIS A 145 -5.91 0.16 -8.99
C HIS A 145 -7.00 -0.65 -9.69
N LYS A 146 -7.29 -0.32 -10.95
CA LYS A 146 -8.41 -0.92 -11.67
C LYS A 146 -8.20 -2.40 -11.93
N TYR A 147 -7.00 -2.79 -12.37
CA TYR A 147 -6.80 -4.15 -12.85
C TYR A 147 -6.22 -5.11 -11.83
N GLN A 148 -5.53 -4.66 -10.78
CA GLN A 148 -5.18 -5.57 -9.68
C GLN A 148 -6.40 -5.95 -8.85
N ARG A 149 -7.35 -5.03 -8.59
CA ARG A 149 -8.61 -5.36 -7.91
C ARG A 149 -9.41 -6.43 -8.67
N ASN A 150 -9.39 -6.39 -10.00
CA ASN A 150 -10.01 -7.42 -10.84
C ASN A 150 -9.30 -8.78 -10.73
N THR A 151 -7.97 -8.80 -10.69
CA THR A 151 -7.20 -10.05 -10.49
C THR A 151 -7.43 -10.68 -9.11
N PHE A 152 -7.70 -9.88 -8.06
CA PHE A 152 -8.01 -10.42 -6.72
C PHE A 152 -9.46 -10.91 -6.55
N ASN A 153 -10.43 -10.23 -7.17
CA ASN A 153 -11.85 -10.49 -6.90
C ASN A 153 -12.57 -11.33 -7.95
N HIS A 154 -12.08 -11.37 -9.20
CA HIS A 154 -12.85 -11.88 -10.34
C HIS A 154 -12.14 -13.00 -11.13
N GLY A 155 -11.09 -13.59 -10.56
CA GLY A 155 -10.34 -14.72 -11.10
C GLY A 155 -8.95 -14.33 -11.62
N TYR A 156 -8.08 -15.34 -11.81
CA TYR A 156 -6.70 -15.21 -12.30
C TYR A 156 -6.65 -14.83 -13.80
N GLN A 157 -7.31 -13.73 -14.18
CA GLN A 157 -7.08 -13.05 -15.45
C GLN A 157 -6.32 -11.76 -15.16
N SER A 158 -5.01 -11.78 -15.41
CA SER A 158 -4.19 -10.57 -15.44
C SER A 158 -4.56 -9.74 -16.66
N ARG A 159 -4.97 -8.49 -16.46
CA ARG A 159 -5.22 -7.51 -17.52
C ARG A 159 -4.42 -6.25 -17.20
N GLY A 160 -3.73 -5.66 -18.17
CA GLY A 160 -3.01 -4.39 -18.01
C GLY A 160 -1.86 -4.35 -16.98
N VAL A 161 -1.81 -5.25 -16.00
CA VAL A 161 -0.78 -5.34 -14.94
C VAL A 161 -0.39 -6.81 -14.77
N PHE A 162 0.91 -7.08 -14.81
CA PHE A 162 1.49 -8.41 -14.79
C PHE A 162 2.61 -8.47 -13.76
N LEU A 163 2.87 -9.66 -13.22
CA LEU A 163 3.96 -9.89 -12.27
C LEU A 163 5.11 -10.59 -12.99
N THR A 164 6.33 -10.08 -12.81
CA THR A 164 7.55 -10.76 -13.27
C THR A 164 8.75 -10.32 -12.44
N GLU A 165 9.57 -11.27 -12.04
CA GLU A 165 10.83 -11.02 -11.33
C GLU A 165 12.01 -10.75 -12.29
N THR A 166 11.80 -10.90 -13.60
CA THR A 166 12.86 -10.74 -14.62
C THR A 166 13.24 -9.29 -14.91
N ILE A 167 12.48 -8.33 -14.38
CA ILE A 167 12.76 -6.90 -14.52
C ILE A 167 13.53 -6.37 -13.31
N ASN A 168 14.46 -5.46 -13.55
CA ASN A 168 15.31 -4.88 -12.50
C ASN A 168 14.66 -3.71 -11.73
N GLN A 169 13.46 -3.29 -12.13
CA GLN A 169 12.72 -2.19 -11.49
C GLN A 169 11.47 -2.74 -10.81
N ALA A 170 11.08 -2.13 -9.69
CA ALA A 170 9.84 -2.44 -9.00
C ALA A 170 8.62 -2.39 -9.94
N ILE A 171 8.57 -1.37 -10.79
CA ILE A 171 7.50 -1.15 -11.76
C ILE A 171 8.11 -0.75 -13.09
N THR A 172 7.70 -1.44 -14.16
CA THR A 172 8.03 -1.09 -15.55
C THR A 172 6.75 -0.80 -16.32
N ILE A 173 6.73 0.31 -17.06
CA ILE A 173 5.64 0.67 -17.97
C ILE A 173 6.06 0.27 -19.38
N ASP A 174 5.32 -0.66 -19.97
CA ASP A 174 5.50 -1.07 -21.35
C ASP A 174 4.45 -0.35 -22.21
N ASN A 175 4.90 0.71 -22.89
CA ASN A 175 4.05 1.50 -23.77
C ASN A 175 3.66 0.73 -25.03
N GLU A 176 4.51 -0.18 -25.52
CA GLU A 176 4.26 -0.92 -26.75
C GLU A 176 3.22 -2.00 -26.53
N SER A 177 3.31 -2.74 -25.43
CA SER A 177 2.34 -3.75 -25.04
C SER A 177 1.10 -3.16 -24.36
N GLY A 178 1.13 -1.89 -23.94
CA GLY A 178 0.02 -1.26 -23.23
C GLY A 178 -0.22 -1.91 -21.87
N CYS A 179 0.83 -2.23 -21.13
CA CYS A 179 0.73 -2.86 -19.82
C CYS A 179 1.80 -2.38 -18.84
N LEU A 180 1.65 -2.80 -17.58
CA LEU A 180 2.63 -2.60 -16.53
C LEU A 180 3.13 -3.97 -16.07
N TYR A 181 4.41 -4.03 -15.76
CA TYR A 181 5.05 -5.16 -15.10
C TYR A 181 5.48 -4.74 -13.69
N ILE A 182 5.19 -5.57 -12.71
CA ILE A 182 5.59 -5.38 -11.32
C ILE A 182 6.54 -6.51 -10.94
N ASN A 183 7.71 -6.16 -10.43
CA ASN A 183 8.58 -7.10 -9.73
C ASN A 183 8.11 -7.17 -8.28
N PRO A 184 7.52 -8.29 -7.83
CA PRO A 184 6.91 -8.37 -6.50
C PRO A 184 7.87 -8.05 -5.35
N TYR A 185 9.12 -8.52 -5.46
CA TYR A 185 10.12 -8.37 -4.41
C TYR A 185 10.63 -6.92 -4.36
N SER A 186 11.01 -6.35 -5.51
CA SER A 186 11.42 -4.93 -5.55
C SER A 186 10.27 -3.97 -5.25
N PHE A 187 9.02 -4.35 -5.55
CA PHE A 187 7.84 -3.56 -5.22
C PHE A 187 7.57 -3.54 -3.71
N TRP A 188 7.79 -4.65 -3.03
CA TRP A 188 7.76 -4.72 -1.57
C TRP A 188 8.84 -3.84 -0.92
N GLU A 189 10.09 -3.91 -1.40
CA GLU A 189 11.17 -3.04 -0.90
C GLU A 189 10.89 -1.54 -1.14
N LEU A 190 10.29 -1.22 -2.29
CA LEU A 190 9.86 0.15 -2.60
C LEU A 190 8.77 0.62 -1.62
N TYR A 191 7.83 -0.26 -1.26
CA TYR A 191 6.81 0.05 -0.28
C TYR A 191 7.41 0.31 1.11
N LYS A 192 8.31 -0.55 1.59
CA LYS A 192 8.99 -0.36 2.89
C LYS A 192 9.70 0.98 2.98
N THR A 193 10.47 1.32 1.94
CA THR A 193 11.15 2.62 1.83
C THR A 193 10.16 3.79 1.91
N THR A 194 9.00 3.64 1.26
CA THR A 194 7.94 4.66 1.27
C THR A 194 7.27 4.77 2.63
N GLN A 195 7.01 3.65 3.30
CA GLN A 195 6.41 3.62 4.65
C GLN A 195 7.32 4.29 5.67
N ASP A 196 8.63 4.00 5.66
CA ASP A 196 9.59 4.64 6.54
C ASP A 196 9.67 6.15 6.29
N TYR A 197 9.72 6.57 5.02
CA TYR A 197 9.67 7.99 4.66
C TYR A 197 8.41 8.67 5.22
N VAL A 198 7.24 8.08 5.04
CA VAL A 198 5.96 8.62 5.52
C VAL A 198 5.97 8.78 7.04
N PHE A 199 6.38 7.75 7.77
CA PHE A 199 6.44 7.82 9.23
C PHE A 199 7.50 8.80 9.73
N GLU A 200 8.64 8.94 9.04
CA GLU A 200 9.62 9.99 9.33
C GLU A 200 8.97 11.39 9.21
N GLN A 201 8.19 11.63 8.14
CA GLN A 201 7.49 12.91 7.96
C GLN A 201 6.43 13.17 9.05
N ILE A 202 5.73 12.12 9.49
CA ILE A 202 4.70 12.18 10.54
C ILE A 202 5.32 12.46 11.92
N LEU A 203 6.36 11.70 12.28
CA LEU A 203 7.00 11.76 13.59
C LEU A 203 7.78 13.06 13.78
N ASN A 204 8.43 13.56 12.73
CA ASN A 204 9.13 14.85 12.73
C ASN A 204 8.22 16.04 12.44
N SER A 205 6.91 15.82 12.32
CA SER A 205 5.91 16.87 12.05
C SER A 205 6.18 17.71 10.79
N LYS A 206 6.93 17.16 9.81
CA LYS A 206 7.21 17.80 8.51
C LYS A 206 5.96 17.86 7.62
N ARG A 207 5.02 16.92 7.80
CA ARG A 207 3.71 16.86 7.13
C ARG A 207 2.58 16.84 8.16
N LYS A 208 2.13 18.03 8.58
CA LYS A 208 1.12 18.20 9.65
C LYS A 208 -0.20 17.47 9.37
N GLU A 209 -0.67 17.50 8.13
CA GLU A 209 -1.92 16.82 7.73
C GLU A 209 -1.81 15.30 7.89
N TRP A 210 -0.71 14.70 7.43
CA TRP A 210 -0.48 13.26 7.60
C TRP A 210 -0.40 12.86 9.06
N ARG A 211 0.23 13.71 9.90
CA ARG A 211 0.28 13.49 11.35
C ARG A 211 -1.12 13.45 11.96
N GLN A 212 -1.97 14.43 11.62
CA GLN A 212 -3.35 14.47 12.11
C GLN A 212 -4.17 13.27 11.64
N ASN A 213 -4.03 12.90 10.37
CA ASN A 213 -4.72 11.72 9.81
C ASN A 213 -4.25 10.43 10.48
N ALA A 214 -2.96 10.28 10.77
CA ALA A 214 -2.41 9.15 11.49
C ALA A 214 -2.96 9.04 12.93
N LEU A 215 -3.13 10.18 13.62
CA LEU A 215 -3.76 10.21 14.95
C LEU A 215 -5.25 9.82 14.87
N LYS A 216 -5.98 10.30 13.86
CA LYS A 216 -7.38 9.86 13.62
C LYS A 216 -7.45 8.37 13.34
N TYR A 217 -6.57 7.86 12.48
CA TYR A 217 -6.49 6.43 12.17
C TYR A 217 -6.21 5.60 13.44
N PHE A 218 -5.23 6.02 14.25
CA PHE A 218 -4.95 5.40 15.53
C PHE A 218 -6.18 5.39 16.45
N GLN A 219 -6.89 6.51 16.57
CA GLN A 219 -8.10 6.60 17.38
C GLN A 219 -9.17 5.61 16.91
N ARG A 220 -9.38 5.47 15.60
CA ARG A 220 -10.33 4.51 15.04
C ARG A 220 -9.95 3.07 15.33
N LEU A 221 -8.65 2.74 15.35
CA LEU A 221 -8.20 1.38 15.67
C LEU A 221 -8.54 0.97 17.09
N ILE A 222 -8.52 1.91 18.05
CA ILE A 222 -8.71 1.63 19.47
C ILE A 222 -10.13 1.87 19.98
N SER A 223 -10.99 2.47 19.15
CA SER A 223 -12.41 2.75 19.46
C SER A 223 -13.24 1.46 19.38
#